data_AF-A0A955F245-F1
#
_entry.id   AF-A0A955F245-F1
#
_cell.length_a   1.000
_cell.length_b   1.000
_cell.length_c   1.000
_cell.angle_alpha   90.00
_cell.angle_beta   90.00
_cell.angle_gamma   90.00
#
_symmetry.space_group_name_H-M   'P 1'
#
loop_
_entity.id
_entity.type
_entity.pdbx_description
1 polymer ?
#
loop_
_entity_poly.entity_id
_entity_poly.type
_entity_poly.pdbx_seq_one_letter_code
_entity_poly.pdbx_strand_id
1 'polypeptide(L)' 'MSIHPSAIVHPGARLGGRVQIGAFAIIDEEVSLDDDVVIGP' A
#
# COMPACT_ATOMS: atom_id res chain seq x y z
N MET A 1 3.31 -8.82 -3.60
CA MET A 1 2.51 -7.60 -3.46
C MET A 1 1.07 -8.03 -3.34
N SER A 2 0.36 -7.59 -2.30
CA SER A 2 -1.03 -7.93 -2.06
C SER A 2 -1.75 -6.69 -1.53
N ILE A 3 -2.77 -6.22 -2.26
CA ILE A 3 -3.56 -5.05 -1.88
C ILE A 3 -5.00 -5.52 -1.72
N HIS A 4 -5.59 -5.30 -0.55
CA HIS A 4 -6.99 -5.63 -0.33
C HIS A 4 -7.88 -4.81 -1.28
N PRO A 5 -8.95 -5.38 -1.88
CA PRO A 5 -9.79 -4.66 -2.86
C PRO A 5 -10.46 -3.38 -2.35
N SER A 6 -10.63 -3.24 -1.03
CA SER A 6 -11.19 -2.03 -0.41
C SER A 6 -10.13 -0.96 -0.07
N ALA A 7 -8.85 -1.25 -0.25
CA ALA A 7 -7.80 -0.25 -0.06
C ALA A 7 -7.81 0.74 -1.22
N ILE A 8 -7.57 2.01 -0.92
CA ILE A 8 -7.46 3.08 -1.91
C ILE A 8 -5.99 3.47 -1.97
N VAL A 9 -5.38 3.31 -3.14
CA VAL A 9 -3.97 3.65 -3.36
C VAL A 9 -3.90 4.67 -4.47
N HIS A 10 -3.35 5.85 -4.15
CA HIS A 10 -3.10 6.88 -5.15
C HIS A 10 -2.09 6.36 -6.18
N PRO A 11 -2.31 6.59 -7.50
CA PRO A 11 -1.40 6.09 -8.55
C PRO A 11 0.02 6.66 -8.46
N GLY A 12 0.22 7.78 -7.76
CA GLY A 12 1.53 8.38 -7.49
C GLY A 12 2.33 7.73 -6.35
N ALA A 13 1.70 6.89 -5.54
CA ALA A 13 2.36 6.19 -4.44
C ALA A 13 3.44 5.23 -4.96
N ARG A 14 4.56 5.15 -4.25
CA ARG A 14 5.69 4.28 -4.61
C ARG A 14 5.69 3.04 -3.72
N LEU A 15 5.46 1.87 -4.32
CA LEU A 15 5.36 0.62 -3.59
C LEU A 15 6.51 -0.32 -3.97
N GLY A 16 7.31 -0.70 -2.98
CA GLY A 16 8.40 -1.65 -3.09
C GLY A 16 7.92 -3.10 -3.27
N GLY A 17 8.87 -4.02 -3.31
CA GLY A 17 8.62 -5.45 -3.45
C GLY A 17 7.89 -6.03 -2.23
N ARG A 18 7.02 -7.02 -2.48
CA ARG A 18 6.36 -7.80 -1.41
C ARG A 18 5.50 -6.99 -0.41
N VAL A 19 5.19 -5.71 -0.71
CA VAL A 19 4.28 -4.88 0.10
C VAL A 19 2.91 -5.54 0.25
N GLN A 20 2.35 -5.47 1.47
CA GLN A 20 1.03 -5.96 1.84
C GLN A 20 0.19 -4.83 2.42
N ILE A 21 -0.99 -4.56 1.84
CA ILE A 21 -1.90 -3.48 2.24
C ILE A 21 -3.26 -4.07 2.64
N GLY A 22 -3.61 -3.87 3.91
CA GLY A 22 -4.86 -4.30 4.53
C GLY A 22 -6.11 -3.57 4.04
N ALA A 23 -7.27 -4.04 4.47
CA ALA A 23 -8.57 -3.47 4.11
C ALA A 23 -8.70 -2.03 4.60
N PHE A 24 -9.34 -1.17 3.80
CA PHE A 24 -9.67 0.22 4.14
C PHE A 24 -8.49 1.17 4.37
N ALA A 25 -7.25 0.73 4.10
CA ALA A 25 -6.10 1.60 4.07
C ALA A 25 -6.23 2.64 2.93
N ILE A 26 -5.74 3.86 3.18
CA ILE A 26 -5.66 4.94 2.19
C ILE A 26 -4.20 5.36 2.08
N ILE A 27 -3.62 5.17 0.90
CA ILE A 27 -2.23 5.50 0.59
C ILE A 27 -2.23 6.68 -0.38
N ASP A 28 -1.70 7.82 0.07
CA ASP A 28 -1.74 9.09 -0.67
C ASP A 28 -0.53 9.26 -1.63
N GLU A 29 -0.57 10.30 -2.46
CA GLU A 29 0.37 10.53 -3.56
C GLU A 29 1.85 10.51 -3.18
N GLU A 30 2.20 11.08 -2.03
CA GLU A 30 3.59 11.26 -1.60
C GLU A 30 4.12 10.11 -0.74
N VAL A 31 3.34 9.03 -0.58
CA VAL A 31 3.75 7.87 0.23
C VAL A 31 4.72 6.98 -0.54
N SER A 32 5.80 6.60 0.13
CA SER A 32 6.74 5.57 -0.34
C SER A 32 6.80 4.43 0.69
N LEU A 33 6.50 3.21 0.25
CA LEU A 33 6.65 1.99 1.05
C LEU A 33 7.79 1.17 0.46
N ASP A 34 8.81 0.88 1.25
CA ASP A 34 9.93 0.04 0.83
C ASP A 34 9.55 -1.46 0.80
N ASP A 35 10.53 -2.29 0.44
CA ASP A 35 10.39 -3.74 0.42
C ASP A 35 9.89 -4.30 1.76
N ASP A 36 9.02 -5.31 1.68
CA ASP A 36 8.51 -6.09 2.82
C ASP A 36 7.66 -5.32 3.84
N VAL A 37 7.24 -4.08 3.54
CA VAL A 37 6.33 -3.32 4.40
C VAL A 37 4.93 -3.97 4.46
N VAL A 38 4.37 -4.00 5.68
CA VAL A 38 3.01 -4.48 5.95
C VAL A 38 2.19 -3.38 6.61
N ILE A 39 1.09 -2.98 5.95
CA ILE A 39 0.04 -2.17 6.55
C ILE A 39 -1.08 -3.12 6.96
N GLY A 40 -1.27 -3.27 8.27
CA GLY A 40 -2.31 -4.11 8.87
C GLY A 40 -3.73 -3.55 8.69
N PRO A 41 -4.75 -4.23 9.24
CA PRO A 41 -6.11 -3.72 9.33
C PRO A 41 -6.25 -2.54 10.29
#